data_AF-A0A9Q0LTE1-F1
#
_entry.id   AF-A0A9Q0LTE1-F1
#
_cell.length_a   1.000
_cell.length_b   1.000
_cell.length_c   1.000
_cell.angle_alpha   90.00
_cell.angle_beta   90.00
_cell.angle_gamma   90.00
#
_symmetry.space_group_name_H-M   'P 1'
#
loop_
_entity.id
_entity.type
_entity.pdbx_description
1 polymer ?
#
loop_
_entity_poly.entity_id
_entity_poly.type
_entity_poly.pdbx_seq_one_letter_code
_entity_poly.pdbx_strand_id
1 'polypeptide(L)'
;MRLSILWQDLSRTSFDWRSKIPENAQECSKQMQAVFEALGSTWQTIAKTYVNQGRFELNRISIPFHEYEQMVDNLNLPFKTREKAQLDYHQIENSLIKMQKGDGYSGKDNQKFQNFTQKAKFAKKASDTMTNIGLAEANFFRVNRYNDFKSMMLEYVDSQISFYENIANSFRKIRPLIEQINVQQDLDK
;
A
#
# COMPACT_ATOMS: atom_id res chain seq x y z
N MET A 1 46.47 71.87 -2.91
CA MET A 1 45.00 71.86 -3.07
C MET A 1 44.62 71.41 -4.50
N ARG A 2 44.94 70.16 -4.89
CA ARG A 2 44.67 69.62 -6.25
C ARG A 2 44.43 68.09 -6.28
N LEU A 3 44.02 67.51 -5.14
CA LEU A 3 43.65 66.08 -5.06
C LEU A 3 42.18 65.84 -4.66
N SER A 4 41.44 66.89 -4.28
CA SER A 4 40.04 66.79 -3.88
C SER A 4 39.04 66.91 -5.05
N ILE A 5 39.46 67.40 -6.21
CA ILE A 5 38.58 67.59 -7.38
C ILE A 5 38.48 66.30 -8.21
N LEU A 6 39.53 65.47 -8.25
CA LEU A 6 39.54 64.22 -9.03
C LEU A 6 38.71 63.09 -8.40
N TRP A 7 38.51 63.08 -7.07
CA TRP A 7 37.68 62.09 -6.38
C TRP A 7 36.19 62.45 -6.34
N GLN A 8 35.83 63.72 -6.55
CA GLN A 8 34.43 64.14 -6.64
C GLN A 8 33.82 63.92 -8.04
N ASP A 9 34.64 63.87 -9.10
CA ASP A 9 34.14 63.56 -10.45
C ASP A 9 33.91 62.06 -10.68
N LEU A 10 34.70 61.18 -10.05
CA LEU A 10 34.49 59.72 -10.13
C LEU A 10 33.29 59.21 -9.31
N SER A 11 32.83 59.98 -8.33
CA SER A 11 31.63 59.66 -7.53
C SER A 11 30.33 60.23 -8.10
N ARG A 12 30.40 61.07 -9.15
CA ARG A 12 29.22 61.60 -9.86
C ARG A 12 28.84 60.84 -11.12
N THR A 13 29.76 60.06 -11.69
CA THR A 13 29.40 59.05 -12.67
C THR A 13 29.02 57.76 -11.95
N SER A 14 27.80 57.71 -11.41
CA SER A 14 27.14 56.42 -11.20
C SER A 14 26.97 55.81 -12.59
N PHE A 15 27.98 55.04 -13.03
CA PHE A 15 27.87 54.21 -14.21
C PHE A 15 26.77 53.18 -13.91
N ASP A 16 25.54 53.54 -14.26
CA ASP A 16 24.41 52.64 -14.14
C ASP A 16 24.52 51.62 -15.27
N TRP A 17 25.33 50.59 -15.05
CA TRP A 17 25.50 49.48 -15.98
C TRP A 17 24.16 48.80 -16.30
N ARG A 18 23.13 48.95 -15.45
CA ARG A 18 21.78 48.44 -15.71
C ARG A 18 21.12 49.17 -16.89
N SER A 19 21.43 50.46 -17.09
CA SER A 19 20.97 51.25 -18.25
C SER A 19 21.61 50.84 -19.58
N LYS A 20 22.67 50.02 -19.55
CA LYS A 20 23.37 49.51 -20.74
C LYS A 20 23.05 48.05 -21.08
N ILE A 21 22.25 47.37 -20.26
CA ILE A 21 21.72 46.05 -20.62
C ILE A 21 20.63 46.30 -21.66
N PRO A 22 20.70 45.69 -22.86
CA PRO A 22 19.63 45.78 -23.83
C PRO A 22 18.30 45.40 -23.16
N GLU A 23 17.21 46.14 -23.41
CA GLU A 23 15.89 45.82 -22.83
C GLU A 23 15.53 44.34 -23.04
N ASN A 24 15.94 43.77 -24.18
CA ASN A 24 15.79 42.35 -24.53
C ASN A 24 16.46 41.40 -23.52
N ALA A 25 17.63 41.76 -22.96
CA ALA A 25 18.33 40.96 -21.98
C ALA A 25 17.72 41.07 -20.57
N GLN A 26 17.15 42.24 -20.21
CA GLN A 26 16.38 42.37 -18.97
C GLN A 26 15.06 41.59 -19.04
N GLU A 27 14.39 41.61 -20.19
CA GLU A 27 13.14 40.88 -20.42
C GLU A 27 13.37 39.36 -20.44
N CYS A 28 14.42 38.89 -21.13
CA CYS A 28 14.84 37.49 -21.09
C CYS A 28 15.17 37.02 -19.66
N SER A 29 15.84 37.85 -18.85
CA SER A 29 16.12 37.53 -17.44
C SER A 29 14.85 37.39 -16.60
N LYS A 30 13.82 38.22 -16.82
CA LYS A 30 12.52 38.12 -16.12
C LYS A 30 11.76 36.87 -16.54
N GLN A 31 11.74 36.55 -17.83
CA GLN A 31 11.11 35.34 -18.36
C GLN A 31 11.77 34.08 -17.80
N MET A 32 13.11 34.05 -17.74
CA MET A 32 13.86 32.94 -17.15
C MET A 32 13.57 32.77 -15.65
N GLN A 33 13.48 33.88 -14.90
CA GLN A 33 13.13 33.84 -13.48
C GLN A 33 11.72 33.26 -13.26
N ALA A 34 10.72 33.71 -14.05
CA ALA A 34 9.36 33.18 -13.97
C ALA A 34 9.30 31.67 -14.28
N VAL A 35 10.11 31.20 -15.24
CA VAL A 35 10.23 29.77 -15.57
C VAL A 35 10.84 28.98 -14.41
N PHE A 36 11.90 29.50 -13.75
CA PHE A 36 12.49 28.83 -12.59
C PHE A 36 11.52 28.76 -11.39
N GLU A 37 10.79 29.84 -11.13
CA GLU A 37 9.76 29.87 -10.07
C GLU A 37 8.63 28.87 -10.36
N ALA A 38 8.16 28.81 -11.61
CA ALA A 38 7.14 27.85 -12.04
C ALA A 38 7.62 26.40 -11.97
N LEU A 39 8.87 26.13 -12.34
CA LEU A 39 9.52 24.82 -12.20
C LEU A 39 9.61 24.41 -10.72
N GLY A 40 10.07 25.31 -9.86
CA GLY A 40 10.16 25.07 -8.42
C GLY A 40 8.80 24.74 -7.80
N SER A 41 7.77 25.53 -8.13
CA SER A 41 6.39 25.29 -7.69
C SER A 41 5.86 23.94 -8.18
N THR A 42 6.12 23.59 -9.45
CA THR A 42 5.70 22.31 -10.02
C THR A 42 6.35 21.13 -9.32
N TRP A 43 7.65 21.19 -9.04
CA TRP A 43 8.33 20.13 -8.28
C TRP A 43 7.78 20.00 -6.86
N GLN A 44 7.42 21.11 -6.20
CA GLN A 44 6.75 21.05 -4.90
C GLN A 44 5.37 20.38 -5.00
N THR A 45 4.58 20.68 -6.04
CA THR A 45 3.30 20.00 -6.28
C THR A 45 3.49 18.51 -6.52
N ILE A 46 4.42 18.12 -7.38
CA ILE A 46 4.74 16.71 -7.67
C ILE A 46 5.16 16.00 -6.38
N ALA A 47 6.05 16.60 -5.58
CA ALA A 47 6.49 16.04 -4.30
C ALA A 47 5.31 15.80 -3.34
N LYS A 48 4.38 16.76 -3.23
CA LYS A 48 3.15 16.58 -2.43
C LYS A 48 2.29 15.43 -2.97
N THR A 49 2.16 15.31 -4.29
CA THR A 49 1.43 14.20 -4.93
C THR A 49 2.04 12.84 -4.56
N TYR A 50 3.38 12.69 -4.62
CA TYR A 50 4.07 11.47 -4.19
C TYR A 50 3.85 11.13 -2.71
N VAL A 51 3.95 12.12 -1.82
CA VAL A 51 3.72 11.91 -0.37
C VAL A 51 2.29 11.45 -0.10
N ASN A 52 1.31 12.04 -0.78
CA ASN A 52 -0.09 11.67 -0.62
C ASN A 52 -0.38 10.27 -1.20
N GLN A 53 0.24 9.93 -2.33
CA GLN A 53 0.10 8.62 -2.96
C GLN A 53 0.57 7.49 -2.05
N GLY A 54 1.77 7.62 -1.47
CA GLY A 54 2.32 6.57 -0.60
C GLY A 54 1.41 6.25 0.59
N ARG A 55 0.77 7.26 1.20
CA ARG A 55 -0.19 7.05 2.30
C ARG A 55 -1.46 6.34 1.85
N PHE A 56 -1.95 6.68 0.66
CA PHE A 56 -3.18 6.12 0.12
C PHE A 56 -3.00 4.64 -0.28
N GLU A 57 -1.88 4.33 -0.92
CA GLU A 57 -1.59 2.98 -1.44
C GLU A 57 -1.19 1.99 -0.37
N LEU A 58 -0.35 2.42 0.60
CA LEU A 58 0.02 1.58 1.73
C LEU A 58 -1.23 1.06 2.43
N ASN A 59 -2.19 1.92 2.74
CA ASN A 59 -3.41 1.49 3.43
C ASN A 59 -4.31 0.62 2.55
N ARG A 60 -4.49 0.97 1.27
CA ARG A 60 -5.41 0.23 0.38
C ARG A 60 -4.94 -1.17 0.01
N ILE A 61 -3.63 -1.37 -0.11
CA ILE A 61 -3.08 -2.68 -0.47
C ILE A 61 -2.74 -3.48 0.79
N SER A 62 -2.04 -2.89 1.76
CA SER A 62 -1.54 -3.66 2.89
C SER A 62 -2.64 -4.19 3.81
N ILE A 63 -3.75 -3.46 3.99
CA ILE A 63 -4.83 -3.87 4.89
C ILE A 63 -5.50 -5.15 4.38
N PRO A 64 -6.01 -5.24 3.13
CA PRO A 64 -6.57 -6.48 2.61
C PRO A 64 -5.56 -7.64 2.65
N PHE A 65 -4.29 -7.41 2.27
CA PHE A 65 -3.28 -8.47 2.34
C PHE A 65 -3.09 -8.99 3.77
N HIS A 66 -3.06 -8.11 4.76
CA HIS A 66 -2.94 -8.50 6.17
C HIS A 66 -4.18 -9.25 6.67
N GLU A 67 -5.39 -8.82 6.30
CA GLU A 67 -6.62 -9.53 6.63
C GLU A 67 -6.63 -10.95 6.03
N TYR A 68 -6.19 -11.10 4.78
CA TYR A 68 -6.08 -12.40 4.12
C TYR A 68 -5.01 -13.30 4.74
N GLU A 69 -3.89 -12.73 5.20
CA GLU A 69 -2.87 -13.46 5.96
C GLU A 69 -3.46 -14.04 7.25
N GLN A 70 -4.16 -13.22 8.03
CA GLN A 70 -4.84 -13.68 9.25
C GLN A 70 -5.91 -14.75 8.95
N MET A 71 -6.67 -14.61 7.87
CA MET A 71 -7.66 -15.62 7.47
C MET A 71 -7.01 -16.96 7.12
N VAL A 72 -5.85 -16.96 6.45
CA VAL A 72 -5.10 -18.19 6.14
C VAL A 72 -4.60 -18.86 7.42
N ASP A 73 -4.13 -18.08 8.39
CA ASP A 73 -3.71 -18.61 9.68
C ASP A 73 -4.89 -19.21 10.47
N ASN A 74 -6.03 -18.52 10.47
CA ASN A 74 -7.25 -18.98 11.12
C ASN A 74 -7.80 -20.26 10.48
N LEU A 75 -7.75 -20.38 9.15
CA LEU A 75 -8.15 -21.56 8.40
C LEU A 75 -7.45 -22.84 8.87
N ASN A 76 -6.19 -22.74 9.31
CA ASN A 76 -5.43 -23.90 9.77
C ASN A 76 -5.91 -24.44 11.13
N LEU A 77 -6.53 -23.60 11.96
CA LEU A 77 -6.89 -23.96 13.33
C LEU A 77 -8.01 -25.03 13.39
N PRO A 78 -9.13 -24.91 12.64
CA PRO A 78 -10.13 -25.96 12.58
C PRO A 78 -9.58 -27.30 12.07
N PHE A 79 -8.71 -27.28 11.05
CA PHE A 79 -8.14 -28.53 10.51
C PHE A 79 -7.21 -29.24 11.49
N LYS A 80 -6.31 -28.49 12.17
CA LYS A 80 -5.46 -29.05 13.23
C LYS A 80 -6.28 -29.59 14.40
N THR A 81 -7.32 -28.85 14.80
CA THR A 81 -8.21 -29.26 15.90
C THR A 81 -9.01 -30.50 15.54
N ARG A 82 -9.51 -30.58 14.29
CA ARG A 82 -10.17 -31.75 13.73
C ARG A 82 -9.26 -32.96 13.74
N GLU A 83 -8.03 -32.82 13.24
CA GLU A 83 -7.06 -33.92 13.17
C GLU A 83 -6.80 -34.51 14.57
N LYS A 84 -6.57 -33.63 15.56
CA LYS A 84 -6.42 -34.05 16.96
C LYS A 84 -7.68 -34.77 17.48
N ALA A 85 -8.87 -34.21 17.27
CA ALA A 85 -10.12 -34.82 17.73
C ALA A 85 -10.38 -36.18 17.07
N GLN A 86 -9.98 -36.34 15.81
CA GLN A 86 -10.11 -37.59 15.07
C GLN A 86 -9.12 -38.65 15.55
N LEU A 87 -7.88 -38.27 15.86
CA LEU A 87 -6.90 -39.15 16.51
C LEU A 87 -7.40 -39.61 17.89
N ASP A 88 -7.89 -38.69 18.72
CA ASP A 88 -8.46 -39.00 20.03
C ASP A 88 -9.65 -39.97 19.90
N TYR A 89 -10.55 -39.72 18.93
CA TYR A 89 -11.67 -40.62 18.64
C TYR A 89 -11.19 -42.04 18.31
N HIS A 90 -10.25 -42.19 17.39
CA HIS A 90 -9.74 -43.51 16.99
C HIS A 90 -9.00 -44.24 18.13
N GLN A 91 -8.27 -43.51 18.98
CA GLN A 91 -7.63 -44.11 20.16
C GLN A 91 -8.66 -44.63 21.18
N ILE A 92 -9.74 -43.87 21.41
CA ILE A 92 -10.83 -44.25 22.31
C ILE A 92 -11.62 -45.43 21.71
N GLU A 93 -11.92 -45.39 20.42
CA GLU A 93 -12.63 -46.46 19.70
C GLU A 93 -11.83 -47.77 19.72
N ASN A 94 -10.53 -47.73 19.46
CA ASN A 94 -9.64 -48.88 19.59
C ASN A 94 -9.62 -49.44 21.02
N SER A 95 -9.68 -48.57 22.04
CA SER A 95 -9.76 -48.98 23.44
C SER A 95 -11.09 -49.67 23.76
N LEU A 96 -12.20 -49.15 23.23
CA LEU A 96 -13.53 -49.75 23.35
C LEU A 96 -13.60 -51.13 22.68
N ILE A 97 -13.03 -51.27 21.48
CA ILE A 97 -12.96 -52.56 20.75
C ILE A 97 -12.16 -53.58 21.55
N LYS A 98 -11.02 -53.19 22.14
CA LYS A 98 -10.21 -54.08 23.00
C LYS A 98 -10.98 -54.53 24.24
N MET A 99 -11.72 -53.63 24.91
CA MET A 99 -12.57 -53.98 26.05
C MET A 99 -13.69 -54.95 25.68
N GLN A 100 -14.29 -54.80 24.50
CA GLN A 100 -15.33 -55.73 24.01
C GLN A 100 -14.78 -57.12 23.66
N LYS A 101 -13.56 -57.22 23.13
CA LYS A 101 -12.93 -58.49 22.73
C LYS A 101 -12.22 -59.23 23.86
N GLY A 102 -11.65 -58.51 24.83
CA GLY A 102 -10.80 -59.09 25.88
C GLY A 102 -11.55 -59.70 27.06
N ASP A 103 -12.72 -59.15 27.40
CA ASP A 103 -13.35 -59.46 28.69
C ASP A 103 -14.63 -60.33 28.60
N GLY A 104 -15.09 -60.72 27.40
CA GLY A 104 -16.38 -61.42 27.25
C GLY A 104 -17.58 -60.62 27.82
N TYR A 105 -17.38 -59.32 28.06
CA TYR A 105 -18.29 -58.45 28.80
C TYR A 105 -19.39 -57.92 27.87
N SER A 106 -20.64 -58.26 28.17
CA SER A 106 -21.84 -57.53 27.71
C SER A 106 -21.95 -56.19 28.46
N GLY A 107 -20.92 -55.35 28.35
CA GLY A 107 -20.66 -54.20 29.23
C GLY A 107 -21.55 -52.97 29.05
N LYS A 108 -22.85 -53.12 28.80
CA LYS A 108 -23.79 -51.98 28.78
C LYS A 108 -23.87 -51.26 30.14
N ASP A 109 -23.60 -51.96 31.24
CA ASP A 109 -23.70 -51.42 32.61
C ASP A 109 -22.34 -51.11 33.27
N ASN A 110 -21.23 -51.27 32.55
CA ASN A 110 -19.91 -50.93 33.10
C ASN A 110 -19.66 -49.42 33.00
N GLN A 111 -19.57 -48.75 34.14
CA GLN A 111 -19.35 -47.29 34.23
C GLN A 111 -18.09 -46.84 33.45
N LYS A 112 -17.02 -47.65 33.42
CA LYS A 112 -15.82 -47.37 32.61
C LYS A 112 -16.15 -47.41 31.11
N PHE A 113 -16.89 -48.41 30.65
CA PHE A 113 -17.31 -48.52 29.25
C PHE A 113 -18.22 -47.36 28.84
N GLN A 114 -19.17 -46.97 29.70
CA GLN A 114 -20.04 -45.81 29.47
C GLN A 114 -19.22 -44.51 29.37
N ASN A 115 -18.24 -44.30 30.25
CA ASN A 115 -17.35 -43.14 30.21
C ASN A 115 -16.53 -43.07 28.91
N PHE A 116 -15.94 -44.18 28.46
CA PHE A 116 -15.20 -44.21 27.19
C PHE A 116 -16.13 -43.99 25.99
N THR A 117 -17.33 -44.56 26.00
CA THR A 117 -18.34 -44.35 24.94
C THR A 117 -18.74 -42.88 24.86
N GLN A 118 -18.94 -42.22 26.01
CA GLN A 118 -19.28 -40.81 26.06
C GLN A 118 -18.12 -39.93 25.55
N LYS A 119 -16.88 -40.24 25.93
CA LYS A 119 -15.68 -39.57 25.40
C LYS A 119 -15.54 -39.74 23.89
N ALA A 120 -15.79 -40.94 23.35
CA ALA A 120 -15.79 -41.18 21.90
C ALA A 120 -16.83 -40.32 21.18
N LYS A 121 -18.06 -40.24 21.72
CA LYS A 121 -19.11 -39.37 21.17
C LYS A 121 -18.69 -37.90 21.17
N PHE A 122 -18.07 -37.42 22.25
CA PHE A 122 -17.58 -36.04 22.31
C PHE A 122 -16.45 -35.78 21.32
N ALA A 123 -15.45 -36.67 21.22
CA ALA A 123 -14.35 -36.54 20.27
C ALA A 123 -14.84 -36.55 18.82
N LYS A 124 -15.78 -37.44 18.48
CA LYS A 124 -16.41 -37.48 17.16
C LYS A 124 -17.17 -36.19 16.85
N LYS A 125 -18.03 -35.75 17.77
CA LYS A 125 -18.78 -34.50 17.63
C LYS A 125 -17.84 -33.29 17.47
N ALA A 126 -16.73 -33.26 18.20
CA ALA A 126 -15.72 -32.21 18.07
C ALA A 126 -15.07 -32.22 16.67
N SER A 127 -14.69 -33.40 16.17
CA SER A 127 -14.16 -33.56 14.80
C SER A 127 -15.15 -33.10 13.73
N ASP A 128 -16.41 -33.52 13.82
CA ASP A 128 -17.47 -33.14 12.88
C ASP A 128 -17.74 -31.62 12.92
N THR A 129 -17.77 -31.04 14.13
CA THR A 129 -17.94 -29.60 14.32
C THR A 129 -16.79 -28.82 13.68
N MET A 130 -15.55 -29.24 13.92
CA MET A 130 -14.37 -28.57 13.34
C MET A 130 -14.28 -28.74 11.83
N THR A 131 -14.77 -29.87 11.30
CA THR A 131 -14.91 -30.06 9.85
C THR A 131 -15.86 -29.03 9.26
N ASN A 132 -17.03 -28.85 9.87
CA ASN A 132 -18.02 -27.88 9.39
C ASN A 132 -17.50 -26.44 9.50
N ILE A 133 -16.82 -26.09 10.59
CA ILE A 133 -16.19 -24.77 10.76
C ILE A 133 -15.12 -24.55 9.67
N GLY A 134 -14.20 -25.51 9.49
CA GLY A 134 -13.14 -25.40 8.48
C GLY A 134 -13.69 -25.29 7.05
N LEU A 135 -14.76 -26.03 6.72
CA LEU A 135 -15.42 -25.92 5.42
C LEU A 135 -16.13 -24.57 5.24
N ALA A 136 -16.78 -24.06 6.28
CA ALA A 136 -17.44 -22.76 6.26
C ALA A 136 -16.41 -21.63 6.05
N GLU A 137 -15.30 -21.64 6.79
CA GLU A 137 -14.21 -20.68 6.63
C GLU A 137 -13.56 -20.79 5.25
N ALA A 138 -13.31 -22.00 4.75
CA ALA A 138 -12.73 -22.21 3.43
C ALA A 138 -13.64 -21.70 2.32
N ASN A 139 -14.95 -21.88 2.46
CA ASN A 139 -15.91 -21.37 1.49
C ASN A 139 -16.04 -19.84 1.57
N PHE A 140 -16.11 -19.26 2.77
CA PHE A 140 -16.11 -17.81 2.98
C PHE A 140 -14.88 -17.17 2.31
N PHE A 141 -13.71 -17.73 2.59
CA PHE A 141 -12.45 -17.31 2.01
C PHE A 141 -12.43 -17.43 0.48
N ARG A 142 -12.90 -18.56 -0.06
CA ARG A 142 -12.97 -18.77 -1.51
C ARG A 142 -13.89 -17.76 -2.22
N VAL A 143 -15.05 -17.46 -1.62
CA VAL A 143 -16.07 -16.58 -2.22
C VAL A 143 -15.62 -15.12 -2.20
N ASN A 144 -15.03 -14.66 -1.11
CA ASN A 144 -14.70 -13.23 -0.95
C ASN A 144 -13.35 -12.87 -1.58
N ARG A 145 -12.37 -13.78 -1.54
CA ARG A 145 -11.00 -13.51 -2.03
C ARG A 145 -10.97 -12.91 -3.42
N TYR A 146 -11.60 -13.55 -4.39
CA TYR A 146 -11.49 -13.07 -5.76
C TYR A 146 -12.04 -11.64 -5.93
N ASN A 147 -13.19 -11.35 -5.34
CA ASN A 147 -13.83 -10.05 -5.49
C ASN A 147 -13.09 -8.94 -4.73
N ASP A 148 -12.57 -9.24 -3.55
CA ASP A 148 -11.82 -8.27 -2.75
C ASP A 148 -10.49 -7.94 -3.43
N PHE A 149 -9.75 -8.96 -3.89
CA PHE A 149 -8.51 -8.76 -4.64
C PHE A 149 -8.76 -7.99 -5.94
N LYS A 150 -9.81 -8.34 -6.67
CA LYS A 150 -10.18 -7.62 -7.90
C LYS A 150 -10.47 -6.15 -7.60
N SER A 151 -11.28 -5.87 -6.57
CA SER A 151 -11.65 -4.50 -6.20
C SER A 151 -10.44 -3.70 -5.75
N MET A 152 -9.58 -4.28 -4.91
CA MET A 152 -8.31 -3.69 -4.48
C MET A 152 -7.40 -3.35 -5.67
N MET A 153 -7.25 -4.26 -6.63
CA MET A 153 -6.41 -4.02 -7.81
C MET A 153 -7.00 -2.94 -8.73
N LEU A 154 -8.31 -2.92 -8.93
CA LEU A 154 -8.97 -1.86 -9.71
C LEU A 154 -8.76 -0.50 -9.05
N GLU A 155 -9.00 -0.42 -7.75
CA GLU A 155 -8.80 0.79 -6.96
C GLU A 155 -7.36 1.30 -6.95
N TYR A 156 -6.38 0.38 -6.93
CA TYR A 156 -4.98 0.73 -7.07
C TYR A 156 -4.66 1.30 -8.46
N VAL A 157 -5.14 0.65 -9.52
CA VAL A 157 -4.93 1.12 -10.90
C VAL A 157 -5.56 2.49 -11.11
N ASP A 158 -6.79 2.71 -10.64
CA ASP A 158 -7.47 4.02 -10.73
C ASP A 158 -6.69 5.12 -9.98
N SER A 159 -6.10 4.76 -8.83
CA SER A 159 -5.23 5.67 -8.08
C SER A 159 -3.95 6.02 -8.83
N GLN A 160 -3.30 5.03 -9.46
CA GLN A 160 -2.12 5.23 -10.29
C GLN A 160 -2.41 6.10 -11.53
N ILE A 161 -3.56 5.90 -12.17
CA ILE A 161 -4.01 6.74 -13.28
C ILE A 161 -4.11 8.21 -12.81
N SER A 162 -4.87 8.43 -11.73
CA SER A 162 -5.06 9.78 -11.16
C SER A 162 -3.74 10.42 -10.76
N PHE A 163 -2.80 9.64 -10.22
CA PHE A 163 -1.47 10.08 -9.84
C PHE A 163 -0.67 10.60 -11.05
N TYR A 164 -0.57 9.80 -12.12
CA TYR A 164 0.18 10.19 -13.31
C TYR A 164 -0.49 11.33 -14.07
N GLU A 165 -1.81 11.39 -14.09
CA GLU A 165 -2.55 12.53 -14.65
C GLU A 165 -2.22 13.84 -13.91
N ASN A 166 -2.15 13.82 -12.58
CA ASN A 166 -1.78 14.98 -11.78
C ASN A 166 -0.34 15.45 -12.06
N ILE A 167 0.61 14.51 -12.23
CA ILE A 167 1.99 14.84 -12.62
C ILE A 167 2.02 15.46 -14.03
N ALA A 168 1.37 14.81 -15.00
CA ALA A 168 1.33 15.30 -16.37
C ALA A 168 0.71 16.70 -16.46
N ASN A 169 -0.38 16.93 -15.74
CA ASN A 169 -1.04 18.24 -15.66
C ASN A 169 -0.16 19.31 -15.01
N SER A 170 0.70 18.93 -14.06
CA SER A 170 1.67 19.85 -13.45
C SER A 170 2.72 20.30 -14.48
N PHE A 171 3.26 19.37 -15.29
CA PHE A 171 4.20 19.73 -16.36
C PHE A 171 3.58 20.52 -17.50
N ARG A 172 2.33 20.22 -17.90
CA ARG A 172 1.60 20.96 -18.94
C ARG A 172 1.48 22.46 -18.64
N LYS A 173 1.44 22.85 -17.36
CA LYS A 173 1.35 24.25 -16.94
C LYS A 173 2.64 25.04 -17.18
N ILE A 174 3.80 24.39 -17.18
CA ILE A 174 5.10 25.06 -17.39
C ILE A 174 5.38 25.25 -18.88
N ARG A 175 4.91 24.32 -19.73
CA ARG A 175 5.16 24.33 -21.17
C ARG A 175 5.00 25.71 -21.85
N PRO A 176 3.88 26.45 -21.67
CA PRO A 176 3.72 27.75 -22.30
C PRO A 176 4.73 28.81 -21.81
N LEU A 177 5.20 28.71 -20.56
CA LEU A 177 6.22 29.63 -20.03
C LEU A 177 7.58 29.40 -20.68
N ILE A 178 7.92 28.14 -20.98
CA ILE A 178 9.15 27.81 -21.71
C ILE A 178 9.04 28.25 -23.18
N GLU A 179 7.88 28.04 -23.80
CA GLU A 179 7.64 28.44 -25.21
C GLU A 179 7.64 29.97 -25.40
N GLN A 180 7.41 30.74 -24.33
CA GLN A 180 7.47 32.21 -24.33
C GLN A 180 8.88 32.79 -24.15
N ILE A 181 9.90 31.98 -23.86
CA ILE A 181 11.28 32.46 -23.75
C ILE A 181 11.75 32.88 -25.14
N ASN A 182 11.80 34.19 -25.36
CA ASN A 182 12.16 34.74 -26.65
C ASN A 182 13.68 34.83 -26.76
N VAL A 183 14.32 33.79 -27.30
CA VAL A 183 15.75 33.84 -27.60
C VAL A 183 15.91 34.59 -28.92
N GLN A 184 15.96 35.92 -28.87
CA GLN A 184 16.59 36.67 -29.95
C GLN A 184 18.07 36.28 -29.95
N GLN A 185 18.40 35.29 -30.78
CA GLN A 185 19.77 35.03 -31.18
C GLN A 185 20.20 36.24 -32.00
N ASP A 186 20.85 37.22 -31.38
CA ASP A 186 21.76 38.12 -32.08
C ASP A 186 22.98 37.27 -32.52
N LEU A 187 22.74 36.38 -33.47
CA LEU A 187 23.78 35.83 -34.33
C LEU A 187 23.96 36.86 -35.44
N ASP A 188 25.11 37.51 -35.43
CA ASP A 188 25.64 38.48 -36.40
C ASP A 188 25.55 39.96 -36.01
N LYS A 189 26.52 40.43 -35.21
CA LYS A 189 27.29 41.66 -35.46
C LYS A 189 28.74 41.53 -35.00
#